data_AF-A0A7C8BXB0-F1
#
_entry.id   AF-A0A7C8BXB0-F1
#
_cell.length_a   1.000
_cell.length_b   1.000
_cell.length_c   1.000
_cell.angle_alpha   90.00
_cell.angle_beta   90.00
_cell.angle_gamma   90.00
#
_symmetry.space_group_name_H-M   'P 1'
#
loop_
_entity.id
_entity.type
_entity.pdbx_description
1 polymer ?
#
loop_
_entity_poly.entity_id
_entity_poly.type
_entity_poly.pdbx_seq_one_letter_code
_entity_poly.pdbx_strand_id
1 'polypeptide(L)'
;MVTRRKQSHRGVVVLTMAAACVLSVLAVGFLGFGWASAGSHDTNATTFGLERMSSENRPEGEVSPETVQDKSNADMLAVEDVAEAASLQTASSRDVSAGIDEIAAEEEAARIAAEEEARAAEQRAIARADATRSEYYATFGSLPAGDVDFSVGREAFVAEWTERIDDYLFGSPLAGHGSTFAEAAWEAGIDPRWSPAISNTESTKGRVCFKSHNAWGWDQTHWPDWDTAIRAHVAGLARGYGFTISYSYAMRYCPPNYDNWYRDTLGQMQQI
;
A
#
# COMPACT_ATOMS: atom_id res chain seq x y z
N MET A 1 80.00 4.40 10.41
CA MET A 1 78.90 3.68 9.75
C MET A 1 77.60 4.33 10.17
N VAL A 2 77.01 5.16 9.29
CA VAL A 2 75.75 5.87 9.55
C VAL A 2 74.75 5.39 8.49
N THR A 3 73.72 4.66 8.93
CA THR A 3 72.70 4.05 8.10
C THR A 3 71.69 5.10 7.63
N ARG A 4 71.57 5.21 6.30
CA ARG A 4 70.69 6.14 5.58
C ARG A 4 69.25 5.58 5.59
N ARG A 5 68.32 6.26 6.26
CA ARG A 5 66.89 5.88 6.32
C ARG A 5 66.18 6.35 5.05
N LYS A 6 65.63 5.42 4.25
CA LYS A 6 64.78 5.72 3.07
C LYS A 6 63.42 6.23 3.54
N GLN A 7 63.05 7.44 3.14
CA GLN A 7 61.68 7.96 3.20
C GLN A 7 60.89 7.43 2.00
N SER A 8 59.73 6.81 2.24
CA SER A 8 58.75 6.51 1.18
C SER A 8 57.64 7.56 1.23
N HIS A 9 57.46 8.29 0.13
CA HIS A 9 56.33 9.19 -0.08
C HIS A 9 55.02 8.39 -0.11
N ARG A 10 54.08 8.73 0.79
CA ARG A 10 52.67 8.34 0.67
C ARG A 10 51.95 9.51 0.02
N GLY A 11 51.45 9.31 -1.19
CA GLY A 11 50.57 10.26 -1.87
C GLY A 11 49.24 10.35 -1.13
N VAL A 12 48.82 11.58 -0.82
CA VAL A 12 47.50 11.90 -0.27
C VAL A 12 46.56 12.06 -1.46
N VAL A 13 45.56 11.18 -1.57
CA VAL A 13 44.42 11.37 -2.49
C VAL A 13 43.35 12.10 -1.70
N VAL A 14 43.08 13.34 -2.09
CA VAL A 14 41.98 14.17 -1.58
C VAL A 14 40.71 13.76 -2.34
N LEU A 15 39.78 13.11 -1.63
CA LEU A 15 38.44 12.82 -2.15
C LEU A 15 37.49 13.92 -1.65
N THR A 16 37.08 14.81 -2.56
CA THR A 16 36.07 15.83 -2.28
C THR A 16 34.67 15.20 -2.32
N MET A 17 34.08 14.97 -1.15
CA MET A 17 32.66 14.66 -0.97
C MET A 17 31.85 15.96 -1.08
N ALA A 18 31.02 16.07 -2.12
CA ALA A 18 29.97 17.08 -2.21
C ALA A 18 28.64 16.43 -1.79
N ALA A 19 28.04 17.00 -0.75
CA ALA A 19 26.75 16.65 -0.20
C ALA A 19 25.61 17.19 -1.05
N ALA A 20 24.51 16.43 -1.15
CA ALA A 20 23.19 16.95 -1.46
C ALA A 20 22.14 16.15 -0.68
N CYS A 21 21.69 16.75 0.42
CA CYS A 21 20.40 16.45 1.05
C CYS A 21 19.27 16.93 0.12
N VAL A 22 18.10 16.29 0.18
CA VAL A 22 16.79 16.93 0.48
C VAL A 22 15.68 15.84 0.45
N LEU A 23 14.85 15.87 1.49
CA LEU A 23 13.64 15.07 1.71
C LEU A 23 12.59 15.25 0.61
N SER A 24 11.76 14.22 0.38
CA SER A 24 10.33 14.43 0.09
C SER A 24 9.49 13.26 0.61
N VAL A 25 8.70 13.56 1.63
CA VAL A 25 7.55 12.76 2.09
C VAL A 25 6.44 12.94 1.06
N LEU A 26 5.87 11.85 0.53
CA LEU A 26 4.56 11.89 -0.12
C LEU A 26 3.64 10.88 0.57
N ALA A 27 2.72 11.44 1.35
CA ALA A 27 1.55 10.76 1.87
C ALA A 27 0.57 10.55 0.71
N VAL A 28 0.31 9.30 0.34
CA VAL A 28 -0.78 8.95 -0.57
C VAL A 28 -2.06 8.91 0.25
N GLY A 29 -2.82 10.00 0.19
CA GLY A 29 -4.20 10.03 0.64
C GLY A 29 -5.10 9.36 -0.40
N PHE A 30 -5.73 8.25 -0.02
CA PHE A 30 -6.79 7.62 -0.79
C PHE A 30 -8.04 8.53 -0.78
N LEU A 31 -8.34 9.17 -1.90
CA LEU A 31 -9.67 9.71 -2.18
C LEU A 31 -10.46 8.65 -2.96
N GLY A 32 -11.40 8.02 -2.27
CA GLY A 32 -12.39 7.13 -2.87
C GLY A 32 -13.35 7.92 -3.76
N PHE A 33 -13.34 7.61 -5.06
CA PHE A 33 -14.38 8.03 -5.99
C PHE A 33 -15.64 7.19 -5.75
N GLY A 34 -16.67 7.83 -5.21
CA GLY A 34 -18.02 7.28 -5.12
C GLY A 34 -18.73 7.39 -6.47
N TRP A 35 -19.06 6.24 -7.06
CA TRP A 35 -19.93 6.12 -8.21
C TRP A 35 -21.38 6.33 -7.75
N ALA A 36 -22.03 7.42 -8.18
CA ALA A 36 -23.47 7.60 -8.04
C ALA A 36 -24.19 6.88 -9.20
N SER A 37 -24.92 5.81 -8.88
CA SER A 37 -25.83 5.13 -9.81
C SER A 37 -27.27 5.54 -9.48
N ALA A 38 -27.83 6.43 -10.29
CA ALA A 38 -29.25 6.76 -10.27
C ALA A 38 -29.93 6.08 -11.47
N GLY A 39 -30.81 5.14 -11.20
CA GLY A 39 -31.64 4.45 -12.18
C GLY A 39 -32.93 3.98 -11.50
N SER A 40 -34.00 4.74 -11.75
CA SER A 40 -35.38 4.47 -11.32
C SER A 40 -35.94 3.23 -12.00
N HIS A 41 -36.75 2.43 -11.28
CA HIS A 41 -37.94 1.78 -11.87
C HIS A 41 -38.98 1.47 -10.78
N ASP A 42 -40.21 1.93 -11.05
CA ASP A 42 -41.45 1.69 -10.32
C ASP A 42 -41.90 0.22 -10.33
N THR A 43 -42.62 -0.19 -9.27
CA THR A 43 -44.03 -0.64 -9.33
C THR A 43 -44.48 -1.21 -7.98
N ASN A 44 -45.47 -0.58 -7.33
CA ASN A 44 -46.63 -1.27 -6.73
C ASN A 44 -47.68 -0.28 -6.16
N ALA A 45 -48.73 -0.10 -6.95
CA ALA A 45 -50.15 -0.31 -6.62
C ALA A 45 -50.81 0.28 -5.35
N THR A 46 -51.98 0.89 -5.62
CA THR A 46 -53.21 1.11 -4.79
C THR A 46 -53.33 2.45 -4.03
N THR A 47 -54.19 3.38 -4.50
CA THR A 47 -55.61 3.63 -4.09
C THR A 47 -55.67 4.56 -2.87
N PHE A 48 -56.32 5.74 -2.82
CA PHE A 48 -57.72 6.13 -3.05
C PHE A 48 -57.85 7.68 -3.07
N GLY A 49 -58.87 8.21 -3.78
CA GLY A 49 -59.48 9.56 -3.59
C GLY A 49 -58.91 10.66 -4.48
N LEU A 50 -59.41 10.98 -5.69
CA LEU A 50 -60.74 11.47 -6.11
C LEU A 50 -61.09 12.86 -5.54
N GLU A 51 -60.83 13.93 -6.30
CA GLU A 51 -61.85 14.95 -6.57
C GLU A 51 -61.60 15.66 -7.92
N ARG A 52 -62.70 15.97 -8.60
CA ARG A 52 -62.85 16.32 -10.02
C ARG A 52 -63.67 17.61 -10.10
N MET A 53 -63.59 18.26 -11.28
CA MET A 53 -64.49 19.28 -11.87
C MET A 53 -63.89 20.68 -11.84
N SER A 54 -63.97 21.52 -12.89
CA SER A 54 -64.94 21.61 -13.99
C SER A 54 -64.32 22.28 -15.22
N SER A 55 -64.89 22.01 -16.40
CA SER A 55 -64.59 22.64 -17.69
C SER A 55 -65.45 23.88 -17.96
N GLU A 56 -65.14 24.53 -19.10
CA GLU A 56 -65.95 25.42 -19.96
C GLU A 56 -66.41 26.79 -19.41
N ASN A 57 -66.01 27.90 -20.04
CA ASN A 57 -66.77 28.56 -21.13
C ASN A 57 -66.11 29.90 -21.58
N ARG A 58 -66.07 30.14 -22.89
CA ARG A 58 -65.91 31.46 -23.58
C ARG A 58 -67.37 31.97 -23.90
N PRO A 59 -67.70 33.17 -24.47
CA PRO A 59 -66.86 34.17 -25.15
C PRO A 59 -67.27 35.69 -25.13
N GLU A 60 -66.44 36.52 -25.79
CA GLU A 60 -66.69 37.74 -26.62
C GLU A 60 -67.13 39.13 -26.06
N GLY A 61 -66.55 40.19 -26.67
CA GLY A 61 -67.14 41.53 -26.92
C GLY A 61 -66.58 42.71 -26.08
N GLU A 62 -65.71 43.58 -26.62
CA GLU A 62 -65.99 44.97 -27.11
C GLU A 62 -66.18 46.01 -25.95
N VAL A 63 -65.65 47.24 -25.84
CA VAL A 63 -65.16 48.32 -26.74
C VAL A 63 -64.28 49.31 -25.90
N SER A 64 -63.34 50.03 -26.54
CA SER A 64 -62.53 51.18 -26.08
C SER A 64 -63.39 52.47 -25.82
N PRO A 65 -62.92 53.70 -25.42
CA PRO A 65 -61.56 54.31 -25.49
C PRO A 65 -61.15 55.35 -24.38
N GLU A 66 -60.01 56.05 -24.62
CA GLU A 66 -59.56 57.37 -24.11
C GLU A 66 -59.05 57.47 -22.64
N THR A 67 -58.00 58.22 -22.24
CA THR A 67 -57.15 59.27 -22.86
C THR A 67 -55.89 59.53 -21.99
N VAL A 68 -54.74 59.79 -22.67
CA VAL A 68 -53.80 60.93 -22.48
C VAL A 68 -52.65 60.94 -21.42
N GLN A 69 -51.49 61.39 -21.95
CA GLN A 69 -50.29 62.06 -21.38
C GLN A 69 -49.14 61.20 -20.82
N ASP A 70 -48.01 61.07 -21.52
CA ASP A 70 -46.97 62.08 -21.87
C ASP A 70 -45.80 62.04 -20.86
N LYS A 71 -44.65 61.52 -21.30
CA LYS A 71 -43.39 62.27 -21.29
C LYS A 71 -42.31 61.57 -22.11
N SER A 72 -41.57 62.42 -22.80
CA SER A 72 -40.68 62.21 -23.92
C SER A 72 -39.20 62.09 -23.54
N ASN A 73 -38.43 61.54 -24.50
CA ASN A 73 -37.07 61.86 -24.94
C ASN A 73 -35.89 61.74 -23.94
N ALA A 74 -34.95 60.83 -24.15
CA ALA A 74 -33.88 60.77 -25.17
C ALA A 74 -32.60 61.49 -24.70
N ASP A 75 -31.51 60.73 -24.54
CA ASP A 75 -30.18 61.24 -24.89
C ASP A 75 -29.25 60.10 -25.31
N MET A 76 -28.45 60.40 -26.34
CA MET A 76 -27.53 59.52 -27.02
C MET A 76 -26.21 59.43 -26.27
N LEU A 77 -25.60 58.24 -26.21
CA LEU A 77 -24.13 58.13 -26.24
C LEU A 77 -23.73 56.87 -27.01
N ALA A 78 -23.20 57.09 -28.21
CA ALA A 78 -22.34 56.14 -28.90
C ALA A 78 -21.00 56.08 -28.15
N VAL A 79 -20.58 54.89 -27.78
CA VAL A 79 -19.18 54.59 -27.44
C VAL A 79 -18.79 53.31 -28.17
N GLU A 80 -17.67 53.45 -28.89
CA GLU A 80 -16.97 52.44 -29.65
C GLU A 80 -16.59 51.25 -28.75
N ASP A 81 -17.13 50.05 -29.00
CA ASP A 81 -16.67 48.83 -28.33
C ASP A 81 -16.83 47.56 -29.20
N VAL A 82 -16.37 47.64 -30.45
CA VAL A 82 -16.41 46.46 -31.38
C VAL A 82 -15.01 46.01 -31.79
N ALA A 83 -13.95 46.68 -31.33
CA ALA A 83 -12.56 46.28 -31.61
C ALA A 83 -11.93 45.41 -30.50
N GLU A 84 -12.48 45.40 -29.27
CA GLU A 84 -11.92 44.65 -28.13
C GLU A 84 -12.64 43.32 -27.85
N ALA A 85 -13.76 43.05 -28.53
CA ALA A 85 -14.43 41.74 -28.47
C ALA A 85 -13.85 40.72 -29.46
N ALA A 86 -13.18 41.17 -30.54
CA ALA A 86 -12.62 40.29 -31.57
C ALA A 86 -11.18 39.81 -31.24
N SER A 87 -10.44 40.55 -30.41
CA SER A 87 -9.08 40.20 -29.98
C SER A 87 -9.05 39.13 -28.86
N LEU A 88 -10.10 39.03 -28.06
CA LEU A 88 -10.21 38.03 -26.97
C LEU A 88 -10.77 36.67 -27.42
N GLN A 89 -11.52 36.61 -28.54
CA GLN A 89 -12.01 35.35 -29.11
C GLN A 89 -10.92 34.58 -29.88
N THR A 90 -9.89 35.27 -30.37
CA THR A 90 -8.77 34.63 -31.11
C THR A 90 -7.71 34.03 -30.17
N ALA A 91 -7.66 34.41 -28.90
CA ALA A 91 -6.65 33.94 -27.94
C ALA A 91 -7.10 32.78 -27.03
N SER A 92 -8.40 32.43 -27.01
CA SER A 92 -8.94 31.38 -26.12
C SER A 92 -9.18 30.03 -26.81
N SER A 93 -9.12 29.97 -28.14
CA SER A 93 -9.04 28.72 -28.90
C SER A 93 -7.59 28.22 -28.98
N ARG A 94 -6.85 28.25 -27.86
CA ARG A 94 -5.63 27.45 -27.76
C ARG A 94 -6.09 26.02 -27.64
N ASP A 95 -5.73 25.23 -28.63
CA ASP A 95 -5.96 23.80 -28.78
C ASP A 95 -5.85 23.04 -27.45
N VAL A 96 -6.97 22.92 -26.72
CA VAL A 96 -7.05 22.20 -25.44
C VAL A 96 -6.92 20.69 -25.69
N SER A 97 -7.17 20.22 -26.92
CA SER A 97 -7.05 18.81 -27.29
C SER A 97 -5.61 18.31 -27.17
N ALA A 98 -4.64 19.12 -27.59
CA ALA A 98 -3.22 18.81 -27.44
C ALA A 98 -2.77 18.67 -25.97
N GLY A 99 -3.35 19.47 -25.06
CA GLY A 99 -3.04 19.39 -23.63
C GLY A 99 -3.69 18.20 -22.92
N ILE A 100 -4.84 17.71 -23.41
CA ILE A 100 -5.50 16.52 -22.87
C ILE A 100 -4.74 15.25 -23.28
N ASP A 101 -4.25 15.20 -24.53
CA ASP A 101 -3.48 14.07 -25.04
C ASP A 101 -2.11 13.93 -24.35
N GLU A 102 -1.47 15.06 -24.01
CA GLU A 102 -0.21 15.09 -23.25
C GLU A 102 -0.40 14.56 -21.82
N ILE A 103 -1.46 15.00 -21.13
CA ILE A 103 -1.79 14.50 -19.77
C ILE A 103 -2.10 13.00 -19.80
N ALA A 104 -2.86 12.53 -20.79
CA ALA A 104 -3.17 11.11 -20.93
C ALA A 104 -1.91 10.26 -21.21
N ALA A 105 -0.96 10.77 -21.99
CA ALA A 105 0.31 10.10 -22.24
C ALA A 105 1.21 10.05 -20.99
N GLU A 106 1.22 11.10 -20.18
CA GLU A 106 1.95 11.14 -18.90
C GLU A 106 1.36 10.15 -17.88
N GLU A 107 0.04 10.09 -17.74
CA GLU A 107 -0.63 9.14 -16.84
C GLU A 107 -0.40 7.68 -17.25
N GLU A 108 -0.44 7.40 -18.56
CA GLU A 108 -0.11 6.09 -19.11
C GLU A 108 1.33 5.71 -18.82
N ALA A 109 2.28 6.63 -19.05
CA ALA A 109 3.69 6.42 -18.76
C ALA A 109 3.93 6.20 -17.25
N ALA A 110 3.24 6.92 -16.39
CA ALA A 110 3.30 6.73 -14.94
C ALA A 110 2.77 5.35 -14.52
N ARG A 111 1.68 4.88 -15.16
CA ARG A 111 1.14 3.54 -14.89
C ARG A 111 2.09 2.43 -15.33
N ILE A 112 2.68 2.55 -16.52
CA ILE A 112 3.67 1.59 -17.03
C ILE A 112 4.90 1.58 -16.12
N ALA A 113 5.41 2.75 -15.73
CA ALA A 113 6.56 2.86 -14.84
C ALA A 113 6.29 2.21 -13.46
N ALA A 114 5.09 2.42 -12.89
CA ALA A 114 4.69 1.80 -11.64
C ALA A 114 4.58 0.26 -11.76
N GLU A 115 4.05 -0.25 -12.87
CA GLU A 115 3.98 -1.69 -13.12
C GLU A 115 5.37 -2.32 -13.29
N GLU A 116 6.27 -1.66 -14.02
CA GLU A 116 7.66 -2.11 -14.19
C GLU A 116 8.42 -2.09 -12.86
N GLU A 117 8.23 -1.05 -12.04
CA GLU A 117 8.82 -0.97 -10.70
C GLU A 117 8.28 -2.10 -9.80
N ALA A 118 6.98 -2.37 -9.85
CA ALA A 118 6.36 -3.45 -9.09
C ALA A 118 6.91 -4.83 -9.50
N ARG A 119 7.04 -5.08 -10.81
CA ARG A 119 7.64 -6.31 -11.34
C ARG A 119 9.11 -6.44 -10.95
N ALA A 120 9.86 -5.34 -11.00
CA ALA A 120 11.25 -5.32 -10.55
C ALA A 120 11.40 -5.51 -9.03
N ALA A 121 10.45 -5.01 -8.23
CA ALA A 121 10.40 -5.22 -6.78
C ALA A 121 10.11 -6.69 -6.44
N GLU A 122 9.14 -7.29 -7.13
CA GLU A 122 8.84 -8.71 -7.01
C GLU A 122 10.04 -9.58 -7.36
N GLN A 123 10.69 -9.33 -8.50
CA GLN A 123 11.87 -10.10 -8.91
C GLN A 123 13.02 -9.97 -7.88
N ARG A 124 13.19 -8.80 -7.27
CA ARG A 124 14.18 -8.59 -6.19
C ARG A 124 13.81 -9.39 -4.93
N ALA A 125 12.54 -9.46 -4.58
CA ALA A 125 12.07 -10.25 -3.42
C ALA A 125 12.30 -11.75 -3.63
N ILE A 126 11.96 -12.26 -4.81
CA ILE A 126 12.19 -13.67 -5.20
C ILE A 126 13.69 -13.98 -5.16
N ALA A 127 14.52 -13.15 -5.80
CA ALA A 127 15.97 -13.36 -5.81
C ALA A 127 16.58 -13.36 -4.40
N ARG A 128 16.07 -12.51 -3.49
CA ARG A 128 16.48 -12.52 -2.08
C ARG A 128 16.08 -13.82 -1.38
N ALA A 129 14.83 -14.27 -1.54
CA ALA A 129 14.36 -15.52 -0.95
C ALA A 129 15.12 -16.74 -1.49
N ASP A 130 15.42 -16.76 -2.78
CA ASP A 130 16.23 -17.80 -3.41
C ASP A 130 17.66 -17.81 -2.85
N ALA A 131 18.25 -16.63 -2.64
CA ALA A 131 19.59 -16.50 -2.07
C ALA A 131 19.63 -17.00 -0.62
N THR A 132 18.73 -16.53 0.25
CA THR A 132 18.67 -16.96 1.66
C THR A 132 18.37 -18.47 1.78
N ARG A 133 17.46 -18.99 0.95
CA ARG A 133 17.15 -20.43 0.86
C ARG A 133 18.37 -21.23 0.40
N SER A 134 19.09 -20.76 -0.62
CA SER A 134 20.28 -21.44 -1.15
C SER A 134 21.43 -21.47 -0.13
N GLU A 135 21.66 -20.36 0.57
CA GLU A 135 22.63 -20.29 1.66
C GLU A 135 22.30 -21.26 2.79
N TYR A 136 21.02 -21.36 3.15
CA TYR A 136 20.54 -22.32 4.13
C TYR A 136 20.80 -23.76 3.66
N TYR A 137 20.41 -24.11 2.43
CA TYR A 137 20.65 -25.44 1.86
C TYR A 137 22.14 -25.79 1.81
N ALA A 138 23.00 -24.85 1.42
CA ALA A 138 24.44 -25.07 1.40
C ALA A 138 25.01 -25.34 2.80
N THR A 139 24.40 -24.78 3.85
CA THR A 139 24.85 -24.91 5.23
C THR A 139 24.31 -26.17 5.92
N PHE A 140 23.02 -26.47 5.72
CA PHE A 140 22.30 -27.50 6.49
C PHE A 140 21.86 -28.72 5.66
N GLY A 141 21.98 -28.67 4.34
CA GLY A 141 21.71 -29.77 3.41
C GLY A 141 20.23 -30.01 3.08
N SER A 142 19.30 -29.71 3.98
CA SER A 142 17.86 -29.93 3.76
C SER A 142 16.97 -28.93 4.51
N LEU A 143 15.82 -28.59 3.94
CA LEU A 143 14.80 -27.78 4.61
C LEU A 143 13.96 -28.64 5.59
N PRO A 144 13.88 -28.26 6.88
CA PRO A 144 13.27 -29.10 7.91
C PRO A 144 11.74 -29.16 7.88
N ALA A 145 11.09 -28.16 7.28
CA ALA A 145 9.62 -28.08 7.18
C ALA A 145 9.11 -28.21 5.72
N GLY A 146 9.97 -28.61 4.78
CA GLY A 146 9.64 -28.58 3.34
C GLY A 146 9.84 -27.21 2.72
N ASP A 147 9.80 -27.18 1.38
CA ASP A 147 10.11 -25.97 0.60
C ASP A 147 8.95 -24.97 0.58
N VAL A 148 9.29 -23.71 0.30
CA VAL A 148 8.38 -22.58 0.16
C VAL A 148 8.62 -21.96 -1.21
N ASP A 149 7.58 -21.91 -2.03
CA ASP A 149 7.67 -21.39 -3.39
C ASP A 149 7.39 -19.88 -3.41
N PHE A 150 8.43 -19.08 -3.65
CA PHE A 150 8.31 -17.63 -3.83
C PHE A 150 8.04 -17.26 -5.31
N SER A 151 8.19 -18.20 -6.25
CA SER A 151 8.04 -17.93 -7.69
C SER A 151 6.59 -17.75 -8.14
N VAL A 152 5.63 -18.07 -7.26
CA VAL A 152 4.19 -17.85 -7.48
C VAL A 152 3.79 -16.37 -7.53
N GLY A 153 4.70 -15.46 -7.17
CA GLY A 153 4.45 -14.01 -7.11
C GLY A 153 3.89 -13.56 -5.76
N ARG A 154 3.99 -12.26 -5.47
CA ARG A 154 3.67 -11.73 -4.13
C ARG A 154 2.22 -11.98 -3.73
N GLU A 155 1.29 -11.72 -4.64
CA GLU A 155 -0.14 -11.80 -4.35
C GLU A 155 -0.55 -13.24 -4.00
N ALA A 156 -0.18 -14.21 -4.83
CA ALA A 156 -0.49 -15.62 -4.59
C ALA A 156 0.20 -16.15 -3.32
N PHE A 157 1.46 -15.77 -3.11
CA PHE A 157 2.19 -16.11 -1.89
C PHE A 157 1.47 -15.57 -0.66
N VAL A 158 1.15 -14.27 -0.64
CA VAL A 158 0.50 -13.64 0.52
C VAL A 158 -0.87 -14.26 0.75
N ALA A 159 -1.67 -14.52 -0.30
CA ALA A 159 -2.97 -15.14 -0.17
C ALA A 159 -2.89 -16.54 0.46
N GLU A 160 -2.03 -17.42 -0.06
CA GLU A 160 -1.87 -18.78 0.46
C GLU A 160 -1.45 -18.76 1.94
N TRP A 161 -0.41 -18.00 2.26
CA TRP A 161 0.14 -18.00 3.61
C TRP A 161 -0.72 -17.24 4.61
N THR A 162 -1.53 -16.27 4.16
CA THR A 162 -2.53 -15.63 5.01
C THR A 162 -3.53 -16.66 5.52
N GLU A 163 -4.14 -17.44 4.62
CA GLU A 163 -5.13 -18.46 4.98
C GLU A 163 -4.53 -19.48 5.96
N ARG A 164 -3.37 -20.04 5.61
CA ARG A 164 -2.71 -21.08 6.42
C ARG A 164 -2.35 -20.59 7.81
N ILE A 165 -1.79 -19.38 7.95
CA ILE A 165 -1.40 -18.91 9.28
C ILE A 165 -2.61 -18.37 10.06
N ASP A 166 -3.63 -17.80 9.43
CA ASP A 166 -4.84 -17.37 10.14
C ASP A 166 -5.59 -18.57 10.74
N ASP A 167 -5.69 -19.68 10.00
CA ASP A 167 -6.22 -20.94 10.52
C ASP A 167 -5.40 -21.43 11.73
N TYR A 168 -4.08 -21.39 11.63
CA TYR A 168 -3.19 -21.75 12.73
C TYR A 168 -3.31 -20.82 13.95
N LEU A 169 -3.53 -19.51 13.73
CA LEU A 169 -3.62 -18.50 14.78
C LEU A 169 -5.04 -18.35 15.36
N PHE A 170 -6.02 -19.08 14.84
CA PHE A 170 -7.41 -18.98 15.25
C PHE A 170 -7.60 -19.08 16.78
N GLY A 171 -8.40 -18.17 17.34
CA GLY A 171 -8.70 -18.13 18.79
C GLY A 171 -7.53 -17.68 19.68
N SER A 172 -6.47 -17.12 19.10
CA SER A 172 -5.35 -16.50 19.81
C SER A 172 -5.39 -14.97 19.76
N PRO A 173 -4.64 -14.26 20.62
CA PRO A 173 -4.44 -12.82 20.48
C PRO A 173 -3.82 -12.36 19.17
N LEU A 174 -3.19 -13.26 18.40
CA LEU A 174 -2.63 -12.99 17.08
C LEU A 174 -3.59 -13.34 15.92
N ALA A 175 -4.83 -13.76 16.20
CA ALA A 175 -5.80 -14.10 15.16
C ALA A 175 -6.08 -12.89 14.24
N GLY A 176 -6.12 -13.12 12.92
CA GLY A 176 -6.35 -12.09 11.90
C GLY A 176 -5.11 -11.32 11.47
N HIS A 177 -3.93 -11.66 12.00
CA HIS A 177 -2.65 -11.07 11.57
C HIS A 177 -1.91 -11.93 10.54
N GLY A 178 -2.58 -12.90 9.91
CA GLY A 178 -1.91 -13.82 9.00
C GLY A 178 -1.31 -13.16 7.77
N SER A 179 -2.01 -12.19 7.20
CA SER A 179 -1.49 -11.36 6.11
C SER A 179 -0.23 -10.59 6.52
N THR A 180 -0.20 -10.03 7.73
CA THR A 180 0.98 -9.33 8.24
C THR A 180 2.20 -10.25 8.34
N PHE A 181 2.03 -11.50 8.78
CA PHE A 181 3.11 -12.49 8.78
C PHE A 181 3.57 -12.85 7.36
N ALA A 182 2.63 -13.11 6.46
CA ALA A 182 2.93 -13.47 5.08
C ALA A 182 3.66 -12.34 4.33
N GLU A 183 3.18 -11.11 4.45
CA GLU A 183 3.83 -9.92 3.87
C GLU A 183 5.23 -9.72 4.43
N ALA A 184 5.40 -9.80 5.75
CA ALA A 184 6.71 -9.66 6.37
C ALA A 184 7.68 -10.76 5.92
N ALA A 185 7.21 -12.00 5.76
CA ALA A 185 8.02 -13.12 5.30
C ALA A 185 8.45 -12.95 3.83
N TRP A 186 7.55 -12.47 2.97
CA TRP A 186 7.85 -12.09 1.59
C TRP A 186 8.92 -10.98 1.52
N GLU A 187 8.72 -9.93 2.30
CA GLU A 187 9.63 -8.79 2.39
C GLU A 187 10.98 -9.14 3.02
N ALA A 188 11.05 -10.21 3.81
CA ALA A 188 12.29 -10.67 4.42
C ALA A 188 12.98 -11.78 3.62
N GLY A 189 12.23 -12.49 2.76
CA GLY A 189 12.70 -13.68 2.05
C GLY A 189 12.99 -14.84 3.01
N ILE A 190 12.08 -15.11 3.95
CA ILE A 190 12.22 -16.20 4.92
C ILE A 190 10.95 -17.06 4.98
N ASP A 191 11.06 -18.25 5.58
CA ASP A 191 9.95 -19.18 5.74
C ASP A 191 8.78 -18.55 6.55
N PRO A 192 7.58 -18.40 5.94
CA PRO A 192 6.44 -17.74 6.56
C PRO A 192 5.90 -18.47 7.79
N ARG A 193 6.21 -19.76 7.96
CA ARG A 193 5.78 -20.57 9.10
C ARG A 193 6.58 -20.27 10.37
N TRP A 194 7.78 -19.73 10.22
CA TRP A 194 8.76 -19.70 11.30
C TRP A 194 8.37 -18.74 12.44
N SER A 195 8.05 -17.49 12.12
CA SER A 195 7.68 -16.49 13.12
C SER A 195 6.36 -16.83 13.84
N PRO A 196 5.28 -17.26 13.15
CA PRO A 196 4.08 -17.77 13.83
C PRO A 196 4.34 -18.99 14.71
N ALA A 197 5.17 -19.93 14.27
CA ALA A 197 5.53 -21.11 15.06
C ALA A 197 6.24 -20.72 16.37
N ILE A 198 7.23 -19.82 16.31
CA ILE A 198 7.91 -19.32 17.52
C ILE A 198 6.92 -18.64 18.46
N SER A 199 5.96 -17.86 17.95
CA SER A 199 4.97 -17.20 18.81
C SER A 199 4.17 -18.20 19.66
N ASN A 200 3.93 -19.42 19.14
CA ASN A 200 3.31 -20.47 19.93
C ASN A 200 4.25 -21.03 20.99
N THR A 201 5.47 -21.38 20.61
CA THR A 201 6.47 -21.93 21.53
C THR A 201 6.76 -20.98 22.69
N GLU A 202 6.80 -19.67 22.43
CA GLU A 202 7.20 -18.66 23.41
C GLU A 202 6.04 -18.10 24.24
N SER A 203 4.83 -18.00 23.68
CA SER A 203 3.72 -17.30 24.35
C SER A 203 2.34 -17.90 24.10
N THR A 204 2.26 -19.12 23.54
CA THR A 204 0.98 -19.71 23.11
C THR A 204 0.20 -18.75 22.19
N LYS A 205 0.88 -18.26 21.15
CA LYS A 205 0.34 -17.36 20.11
C LYS A 205 -0.11 -16.01 20.69
N GLY A 206 0.70 -15.45 21.59
CA GLY A 206 0.45 -14.15 22.22
C GLY A 206 -0.44 -14.19 23.46
N ARG A 207 -0.83 -15.37 23.96
CA ARG A 207 -1.67 -15.51 25.17
C ARG A 207 -0.90 -15.24 26.46
N VAL A 208 0.38 -15.58 26.50
CA VAL A 208 1.28 -15.41 27.65
C VAL A 208 2.53 -14.66 27.21
N CYS A 209 2.39 -13.36 26.97
CA CYS A 209 3.50 -12.53 26.50
C CYS A 209 4.45 -12.11 27.63
N PHE A 210 5.73 -11.98 27.31
CA PHE A 210 6.73 -11.41 28.21
C PHE A 210 6.45 -9.93 28.50
N LYS A 211 6.08 -9.16 27.47
CA LYS A 211 5.71 -7.75 27.52
C LYS A 211 4.60 -7.46 26.50
N SER A 212 4.01 -6.27 26.56
CA SER A 212 2.95 -5.86 25.61
C SER A 212 3.38 -6.08 24.15
N HIS A 213 2.54 -6.78 23.40
CA HIS A 213 2.74 -7.19 22.02
C HIS A 213 4.07 -7.93 21.74
N ASN A 214 4.67 -8.59 22.74
CA ASN A 214 5.89 -9.39 22.57
C ASN A 214 5.60 -10.90 22.73
N ALA A 215 5.19 -11.52 21.62
CA ALA A 215 4.85 -12.94 21.57
C ALA A 215 6.07 -13.87 21.48
N TRP A 216 7.28 -13.34 21.31
CA TRP A 216 8.50 -14.12 21.02
C TRP A 216 9.58 -14.01 22.09
N GLY A 217 9.34 -13.24 23.16
CA GLY A 217 10.35 -12.93 24.17
C GLY A 217 11.53 -12.09 23.63
N TRP A 218 11.35 -11.43 22.49
CA TRP A 218 12.44 -10.85 21.72
C TRP A 218 12.97 -9.54 22.32
N ASP A 219 14.29 -9.44 22.43
CA ASP A 219 15.08 -8.28 22.90
C ASP A 219 14.56 -7.56 24.16
N GLN A 220 13.86 -8.29 25.03
CA GLN A 220 13.18 -7.74 26.21
C GLN A 220 12.33 -6.47 25.95
N THR A 221 11.83 -6.27 24.73
CA THR A 221 11.16 -5.04 24.32
C THR A 221 9.63 -5.15 24.41
N HIS A 222 8.94 -4.05 24.15
CA HIS A 222 7.49 -3.99 23.92
C HIS A 222 7.22 -3.26 22.60
N TRP A 223 6.03 -3.48 22.04
CA TRP A 223 5.59 -2.81 20.83
C TRP A 223 4.22 -2.14 21.01
N PRO A 224 3.93 -1.10 20.22
CA PRO A 224 2.64 -0.41 20.27
C PRO A 224 1.48 -1.31 19.81
N ASP A 225 1.73 -2.21 18.87
CA ASP A 225 0.74 -3.10 18.25
C ASP A 225 1.40 -4.38 17.72
N TRP A 226 0.57 -5.39 17.41
CA TRP A 226 1.03 -6.67 16.87
C TRP A 226 1.70 -6.53 15.51
N ASP A 227 1.19 -5.68 14.63
CA ASP A 227 1.69 -5.55 13.27
C ASP A 227 3.14 -5.05 13.22
N THR A 228 3.46 -4.04 14.03
CA THR A 228 4.81 -3.53 14.23
C THR A 228 5.72 -4.61 14.81
N ALA A 229 5.22 -5.37 15.79
CA ALA A 229 5.97 -6.44 16.43
C ALA A 229 6.31 -7.59 15.47
N ILE A 230 5.32 -8.02 14.67
CA ILE A 230 5.47 -9.09 13.66
C ILE A 230 6.54 -8.71 12.64
N ARG A 231 6.41 -7.53 12.01
CA ARG A 231 7.38 -7.06 11.01
C ARG A 231 8.78 -6.93 11.60
N ALA A 232 8.90 -6.41 12.82
CA ALA A 232 10.19 -6.27 13.51
C ALA A 232 10.82 -7.64 13.81
N HIS A 233 10.04 -8.60 14.30
CA HIS A 233 10.53 -9.95 14.62
C HIS A 233 10.96 -10.71 13.36
N VAL A 234 10.13 -10.72 12.32
CA VAL A 234 10.43 -11.38 11.03
C VAL A 234 11.71 -10.79 10.40
N ALA A 235 11.83 -9.47 10.35
CA ALA A 235 13.06 -8.83 9.87
C ALA A 235 14.28 -9.14 10.75
N GLY A 236 14.08 -9.31 12.06
CA GLY A 236 15.11 -9.75 13.00
C GLY A 236 15.59 -11.17 12.73
N LEU A 237 14.67 -12.10 12.44
CA LEU A 237 14.98 -13.47 12.06
C LEU A 237 15.83 -13.52 10.79
N ALA A 238 15.41 -12.81 9.74
CA ALA A 238 16.16 -12.76 8.48
C ALA A 238 17.59 -12.26 8.66
N ARG A 239 17.78 -11.16 9.42
CA ARG A 239 19.11 -10.59 9.69
C ARG A 239 19.97 -11.49 10.57
N GLY A 240 19.38 -12.13 11.57
CA GLY A 240 20.12 -12.84 12.62
C GLY A 240 20.36 -14.30 12.32
N TYR A 241 19.48 -14.93 11.54
CA TYR A 241 19.32 -16.37 11.47
C TYR A 241 19.01 -16.91 10.06
N GLY A 242 18.77 -16.08 9.04
CA GLY A 242 18.60 -16.57 7.66
C GLY A 242 17.20 -17.07 7.31
N PHE A 243 17.09 -18.14 6.51
CA PHE A 243 15.83 -18.53 5.84
C PHE A 243 14.80 -19.22 6.75
N THR A 244 15.19 -20.18 7.57
CA THR A 244 14.27 -20.99 8.38
C THR A 244 14.96 -21.54 9.63
N ILE A 245 14.22 -22.24 10.48
CA ILE A 245 14.75 -22.82 11.71
C ILE A 245 15.91 -23.78 11.44
N SER A 246 16.96 -23.76 12.26
CA SER A 246 17.99 -24.80 12.30
C SER A 246 18.35 -25.12 13.74
N TYR A 247 18.96 -26.28 13.97
CA TYR A 247 19.38 -26.67 15.31
C TYR A 247 20.43 -25.70 15.88
N SER A 248 21.39 -25.25 15.06
CA SER A 248 22.38 -24.25 15.49
C SER A 248 21.76 -22.88 15.79
N TYR A 249 20.70 -22.50 15.08
CA TYR A 249 19.97 -21.26 15.36
C TYR A 249 19.16 -21.36 16.65
N ALA A 250 18.56 -22.51 16.93
CA ALA A 250 17.91 -22.76 18.22
C ALA A 250 18.87 -22.62 19.40
N MET A 251 20.12 -23.10 19.27
CA MET A 251 21.16 -22.94 20.31
C MET A 251 21.47 -21.48 20.62
N ARG A 252 21.38 -20.59 19.63
CA ARG A 252 21.56 -19.15 19.81
C ARG A 252 20.31 -18.46 20.33
N TYR A 253 19.13 -18.91 19.91
CA TYR A 253 17.86 -18.29 20.24
C TYR A 253 17.43 -18.59 21.68
N CYS A 254 17.49 -19.86 22.13
CA CYS A 254 16.92 -20.30 23.41
C CYS A 254 17.87 -21.19 24.26
N PRO A 255 19.08 -20.74 24.62
CA PRO A 255 19.90 -21.47 25.59
C PRO A 255 19.30 -21.37 27.01
N PRO A 256 19.36 -22.43 27.84
CA PRO A 256 19.90 -23.77 27.58
C PRO A 256 18.88 -24.77 26.99
N ASN A 257 17.63 -24.38 26.78
CA ASN A 257 16.50 -25.28 26.44
C ASN A 257 16.33 -25.53 24.93
N TYR A 258 17.37 -25.31 24.14
CA TYR A 258 17.30 -25.28 22.68
C TYR A 258 16.83 -26.59 22.04
N ASP A 259 17.09 -27.74 22.67
CA ASP A 259 16.63 -29.05 22.18
C ASP A 259 15.09 -29.14 22.13
N ASN A 260 14.45 -28.86 23.25
CA ASN A 260 13.00 -28.87 23.35
C ASN A 260 12.41 -27.77 22.47
N TRP A 261 13.00 -26.57 22.51
CA TRP A 261 12.55 -25.44 21.71
C TRP A 261 12.58 -25.73 20.21
N TYR A 262 13.66 -26.33 19.70
CA TYR A 262 13.80 -26.68 18.29
C TYR A 262 12.74 -27.68 17.87
N ARG A 263 12.60 -28.77 18.63
CA ARG A 263 11.61 -29.82 18.36
C ARG A 263 10.19 -29.24 18.34
N ASP A 264 9.85 -28.48 19.37
CA ASP A 264 8.48 -28.00 19.56
C ASP A 264 8.14 -26.94 18.50
N THR A 265 9.08 -26.02 18.19
CA THR A 265 8.89 -25.01 17.14
C THR A 265 8.81 -25.64 15.76
N LEU A 266 9.66 -26.62 15.44
CA LEU A 266 9.57 -27.34 14.16
C LEU A 266 8.24 -28.09 14.04
N GLY A 267 7.78 -28.71 15.12
CA GLY A 267 6.46 -29.37 15.17
C GLY A 267 5.30 -28.39 14.97
N GLN A 268 5.43 -27.13 15.40
CA GLN A 268 4.45 -26.08 15.11
C GLN A 268 4.53 -25.62 13.64
N MET A 269 5.72 -25.49 13.06
CA MET A 269 5.87 -25.15 11.64
C MET A 269 5.20 -26.16 10.72
N GLN A 270 5.20 -27.44 11.09
CA GLN A 270 4.55 -28.52 10.33
C GLN A 270 3.02 -28.53 10.43
N GLN A 271 2.44 -27.73 11.34
CA GLN A 271 0.98 -27.58 11.50
C GLN A 271 0.41 -26.39 10.72
N ILE A 272 1.28 -25.60 10.08
CA ILE A 272 0.95 -24.46 9.22
C ILE A 272 1.10 -24.89 7.77
#